data_AF-A0A955YK98-F1
#
_entry.id   AF-A0A955YK98-F1
#
_cell.length_a   1.000
_cell.length_b   1.000
_cell.length_c   1.000
_cell.angle_alpha   90.00
_cell.angle_beta   90.00
_cell.angle_gamma   90.00
#
_symmetry.space_group_name_H-M   'P 1'
#
loop_
_entity.id
_entity.type
_entity.pdbx_description
1 polymer ?
#
loop_
_entity_poly.entity_id
_entity_poly.type
_entity_poly.pdbx_seq_one_letter_code
_entity_poly.pdbx_strand_id
1 'polypeptide(L)'
;LRGLSKAMHTVASIGLMVDPRDLGRTLGDKTDADGPPGKGHGGGPGFDPTIFLFDYVAGGIGLAPRLFDERESLLQRTRVLVESCDCRAGCPACIGPDAGESDEHGAPIEVALVTRKDIVLDVLRSLGVSALH
;
A
#
# COMPACT_ATOMS: atom_id res chain seq x y z
N LEU A 1 -5.30 -4.17 0.51
CA LEU A 1 -4.47 -3.02 0.95
C LEU A 1 -2.98 -3.31 1.15
N ARG A 2 -2.53 -4.51 1.57
CA ARG A 2 -1.09 -4.81 1.70
C ARG A 2 -0.27 -4.51 0.43
N GLY A 3 -0.82 -4.83 -0.74
CA GLY A 3 -0.17 -4.54 -2.02
C GLY A 3 -0.05 -3.05 -2.33
N LEU A 4 -1.09 -2.25 -2.04
CA LEU A 4 -1.02 -0.79 -2.12
C LEU A 4 0.05 -0.22 -1.18
N SER A 5 0.09 -0.69 0.07
CA SER A 5 1.12 -0.31 1.04
C SER A 5 2.55 -0.63 0.55
N LYS A 6 2.75 -1.76 -0.16
CA LYS A 6 4.02 -2.10 -0.80
C LYS A 6 4.40 -1.09 -1.89
N ALA A 7 3.48 -0.78 -2.80
CA ALA A 7 3.74 0.16 -3.88
C ALA A 7 4.03 1.57 -3.34
N MET A 8 3.21 2.06 -2.39
CA MET A 8 3.41 3.36 -1.74
C MET A 8 4.78 3.45 -1.06
N HIS A 9 5.20 2.40 -0.34
CA HIS A 9 6.50 2.39 0.32
C HIS A 9 7.66 2.47 -0.67
N THR A 10 7.60 1.70 -1.76
CA THR A 10 8.62 1.77 -2.83
C THR A 10 8.69 3.16 -3.47
N VAL A 11 7.53 3.77 -3.80
CA VAL A 11 7.48 5.11 -4.38
C VAL A 11 7.95 6.18 -3.38
N ALA A 12 7.59 6.05 -2.11
CA ALA A 12 8.00 6.98 -1.06
C ALA A 12 9.52 6.99 -0.85
N SER A 13 10.16 5.81 -0.79
CA SER A 13 11.61 5.71 -0.63
C SER A 13 12.37 6.39 -1.77
N ILE A 14 11.91 6.18 -3.01
CA ILE A 14 12.50 6.83 -4.20
C ILE A 14 12.18 8.33 -4.21
N GLY A 15 10.94 8.71 -3.91
CA GLY A 15 10.49 10.11 -3.93
C GLY A 15 11.22 10.99 -2.90
N LEU A 16 11.57 10.41 -1.74
CA LEU A 16 12.33 11.09 -0.70
C LEU A 16 13.85 10.93 -0.84
N MET A 17 14.32 10.12 -1.80
CA MET A 17 15.74 9.79 -1.98
C MET A 17 16.39 9.17 -0.73
N VAL A 18 15.68 8.24 -0.08
CA VAL A 18 16.13 7.55 1.15
C VAL A 18 16.30 6.05 0.92
N ASP A 19 17.03 5.38 1.81
CA ASP A 19 17.07 3.92 1.80
C ASP A 19 15.67 3.38 2.16
N PRO A 20 15.17 2.32 1.50
CA PRO A 20 13.89 1.73 1.84
C PRO A 20 13.73 1.27 3.30
N ARG A 21 14.84 1.05 4.00
CA ARG A 21 14.88 0.69 5.43
C ARG A 21 14.67 1.89 6.37
N ASP A 22 14.83 3.11 5.89
CA ASP A 22 14.60 4.32 6.69
C ASP A 22 13.11 4.60 6.90
N LEU A 23 12.26 4.02 6.06
CA LEU A 23 10.81 4.16 6.11
C LEU A 23 10.17 2.82 6.50
N GLY A 24 9.40 2.81 7.59
CA GLY A 24 8.54 1.72 7.99
C GLY A 24 7.14 1.83 7.39
N ARG A 25 6.43 0.70 7.33
CA ARG A 25 5.00 0.67 6.97
C ARG A 25 4.24 -0.36 7.76
N THR A 26 2.97 -0.08 8.06
CA THR A 26 2.04 -1.06 8.61
C THR A 26 0.63 -0.83 8.10
N LEU A 27 -0.18 -1.88 8.14
CA LEU A 27 -1.62 -1.81 7.91
C LEU A 27 -2.30 -1.99 9.26
N GLY A 28 -3.13 -1.04 9.64
CA GLY A 28 -3.87 -1.05 10.90
C GLY A 28 -5.29 -0.54 10.72
N ASP A 29 -5.86 -0.13 11.84
CA ASP A 29 -7.20 0.44 11.96
C ASP A 29 -7.11 1.77 12.71
N LYS A 30 -7.93 2.75 12.31
CA LYS A 30 -7.99 4.08 12.96
C LYS A 30 -9.30 4.29 13.70
N THR A 31 -9.66 3.30 14.52
CA THR A 31 -10.81 3.37 15.44
C THR A 31 -10.57 4.34 16.60
N ASP A 32 -9.32 4.52 17.01
CA ASP A 32 -8.88 5.56 17.94
C ASP A 32 -8.01 6.59 17.18
N ALA A 33 -8.42 7.86 17.17
CA ALA A 33 -7.76 8.90 16.41
C ALA A 33 -6.41 9.33 17.01
N ASP A 34 -6.27 9.21 18.34
CA ASP A 34 -5.10 9.64 19.11
C ASP A 34 -4.26 8.44 19.61
N GLY A 35 -4.79 7.22 19.45
CA GLY A 35 -4.11 5.98 19.79
C GLY A 35 -3.03 5.55 18.79
N PRO A 36 -2.05 4.72 19.21
CA PRO A 36 -1.10 4.12 18.28
C PRO A 36 -1.82 3.19 17.28
N PRO A 37 -1.26 2.98 16.07
CA PRO A 37 -1.87 2.10 15.08
C PRO A 37 -2.09 0.69 15.65
N GLY A 38 -3.35 0.35 15.89
CA GLY A 38 -3.75 -0.96 16.37
C GLY A 38 -3.81 -1.97 15.23
N LYS A 39 -3.41 -3.21 15.49
CA LYS A 39 -3.87 -4.35 14.69
C LYS A 39 -5.31 -4.64 15.08
N GLY A 40 -6.23 -3.77 14.66
CA GLY A 40 -7.66 -4.01 14.83
C GLY A 40 -7.99 -5.42 14.36
N HIS A 41 -8.82 -6.14 15.12
CA HIS A 41 -9.35 -7.42 14.68
C HIS A 41 -10.34 -7.09 13.56
N GLY A 42 -9.82 -7.00 12.34
CA GLY A 42 -10.56 -6.47 11.18
C GLY A 42 -11.91 -7.15 11.02
N GLY A 43 -12.94 -6.36 10.71
CA GLY A 43 -14.29 -6.87 10.41
C GLY A 43 -15.38 -6.49 11.41
N GLY A 44 -15.09 -5.69 12.45
CA GLY A 44 -16.10 -5.09 13.31
C GLY A 44 -16.77 -3.84 12.70
N PRO A 45 -17.96 -3.44 13.17
CA PRO A 45 -18.56 -2.15 12.83
C PRO A 45 -17.62 -1.00 13.20
N GLY A 46 -17.35 -0.09 12.26
CA GLY A 46 -16.42 1.03 12.47
C GLY A 46 -14.96 0.75 12.14
N PHE A 47 -14.64 -0.37 11.49
CA PHE A 47 -13.30 -0.64 10.95
C PHE A 47 -12.94 0.36 9.84
N ASP A 48 -11.85 1.10 10.03
CA ASP A 48 -11.29 2.08 9.10
C ASP A 48 -9.86 1.68 8.70
N PRO A 49 -9.70 0.92 7.60
CA PRO A 49 -8.42 0.35 7.25
C PRO A 49 -7.41 1.43 6.83
N THR A 50 -6.36 1.58 7.63
CA THR A 50 -5.40 2.68 7.48
C THR A 50 -3.99 2.16 7.17
N ILE A 51 -3.35 2.76 6.17
CA ILE A 51 -1.93 2.54 5.84
C ILE A 51 -1.11 3.59 6.57
N PHE A 52 -0.19 3.13 7.42
CA PHE A 52 0.75 3.98 8.13
C PHE A 52 2.12 3.89 7.49
N LEU A 53 2.73 5.04 7.21
CA LEU A 53 4.13 5.21 6.81
C LEU A 53 4.82 6.04 7.89
N PHE A 54 5.97 5.60 8.37
CA PHE A 54 6.63 6.20 9.53
C PHE A 54 8.16 6.09 9.43
N ASP A 55 8.87 6.98 10.09
CA ASP A 55 10.33 6.93 10.18
C ASP A 55 10.75 5.72 11.01
N TYR A 56 11.64 4.87 10.49
CA TYR A 56 12.15 3.73 11.25
C TYR A 56 13.19 4.15 12.31
N VAL A 57 13.78 5.33 12.16
CA VAL A 57 14.78 5.89 13.07
C VAL A 57 14.13 6.37 14.37
N ALA A 58 14.69 5.96 15.51
CA ALA A 58 14.21 6.38 16.83
C ALA A 58 14.24 7.91 16.98
N GLY A 59 13.15 8.47 17.51
CA GLY A 59 12.96 9.92 17.64
C GLY A 59 12.39 10.59 16.38
N GLY A 60 12.39 9.91 15.23
CA GLY A 60 11.97 10.46 13.94
C GLY A 60 12.98 11.48 13.39
N ILE A 61 13.17 11.47 12.08
CA ILE A 61 14.06 12.42 11.38
C ILE A 61 13.30 13.34 10.43
N GLY A 62 11.97 13.18 10.35
CA GLY A 62 11.08 14.05 9.58
C GLY A 62 10.72 13.55 8.18
N LEU A 63 10.87 12.26 7.87
CA LEU A 63 10.47 11.74 6.55
C LEU A 63 8.94 11.67 6.45
N ALA A 64 8.27 11.13 7.46
CA ALA A 64 6.83 10.96 7.46
C ALA A 64 6.04 12.28 7.37
N PRO A 65 6.36 13.36 8.12
CA PRO A 65 5.71 14.66 7.95
C PRO A 65 5.84 15.21 6.54
N ARG A 66 7.06 15.21 5.97
CA ARG A 66 7.29 15.66 4.59
C ARG A 66 6.51 14.83 3.57
N LEU A 67 6.47 13.51 3.77
CA LEU A 67 5.70 12.62 2.91
C LEU A 67 4.20 12.88 3.01
N PHE A 68 3.70 13.27 4.18
CA PHE A 68 2.30 13.63 4.40
C PHE A 68 1.93 14.94 3.69
N ASP A 69 2.83 15.92 3.67
CA ASP A 69 2.65 17.15 2.90
C ASP A 69 2.60 16.86 1.39
N GLU A 70 3.43 15.93 0.91
CA GLU A 70 3.48 15.49 -0.49
C GLU A 70 2.54 14.30 -0.83
N ARG A 71 1.57 13.96 0.05
CA ARG A 71 0.77 12.72 -0.06
C ARG A 71 0.01 12.54 -1.36
N GLU A 72 -0.47 13.62 -1.97
CA GLU A 72 -1.20 13.57 -3.24
C GLU A 72 -0.27 13.13 -4.38
N SER A 73 0.94 13.71 -4.43
CA SER A 73 2.00 13.33 -5.37
C SER A 73 2.43 11.88 -5.16
N LEU A 74 2.56 11.44 -3.90
CA LEU A 74 2.85 10.04 -3.57
C LEU A 74 1.80 9.09 -4.13
N LEU A 75 0.51 9.39 -3.94
CA LEU A 75 -0.60 8.56 -4.42
C LEU A 75 -0.64 8.52 -5.96
N GLN A 76 -0.45 9.66 -6.62
CA GLN A 76 -0.39 9.73 -8.08
C GLN A 76 0.77 8.89 -8.64
N ARG A 77 1.98 9.04 -8.10
CA ARG A 77 3.15 8.24 -8.50
C ARG A 77 2.95 6.74 -8.21
N THR A 78 2.27 6.42 -7.12
CA THR A 78 1.89 5.03 -6.79
C THR A 78 0.95 4.46 -7.86
N ARG A 79 -0.05 5.23 -8.29
CA ARG A 79 -0.93 4.82 -9.38
C ARG A 79 -0.15 4.58 -10.67
N VAL A 80 0.73 5.51 -11.06
CA VAL A 80 1.58 5.37 -12.25
C VAL A 80 2.42 4.10 -12.19
N LEU A 81 3.04 3.78 -11.06
CA LEU A 81 3.80 2.54 -10.88
C LEU A 81 2.94 1.29 -11.11
N VAL A 82 1.71 1.28 -10.58
CA VAL A 82 0.82 0.12 -10.72
C VAL A 82 0.29 -0.01 -12.15
N GLU A 83 -0.11 1.10 -12.78
CA GLU A 83 -0.64 1.11 -14.17
C GLU A 83 0.44 0.74 -15.20
N SER A 84 1.66 1.26 -15.05
CA SER A 84 2.78 1.01 -15.99
C SER A 84 3.42 -0.36 -15.88
N CYS A 85 3.11 -1.14 -14.83
CA CYS A 85 3.69 -2.46 -14.65
C CYS A 85 2.92 -3.51 -15.49
N ASP A 86 3.58 -4.21 -16.41
CA ASP A 86 2.95 -5.20 -17.32
C ASP A 86 2.44 -6.49 -16.66
N CYS A 87 2.53 -6.61 -15.33
CA CYS A 87 2.03 -7.79 -14.62
C CYS A 87 0.49 -7.83 -14.57
N ARG A 88 -0.07 -9.05 -14.57
CA ARG A 88 -1.52 -9.29 -14.48
C ARG A 88 -2.07 -9.15 -13.06
N ALA A 89 -1.46 -9.82 -12.08
CA ALA A 89 -2.01 -9.94 -10.72
C ALA A 89 -1.20 -9.24 -9.62
N GLY A 90 -0.01 -8.73 -9.96
CA GLY A 90 0.96 -8.19 -9.02
C GLY A 90 2.29 -8.94 -9.08
N CYS A 91 3.40 -8.21 -8.93
CA CYS A 91 4.75 -8.76 -8.92
C CYS A 91 5.63 -8.02 -7.90
N PRO A 92 6.83 -8.52 -7.56
CA PRO A 92 7.72 -7.88 -6.60
C PRO A 92 8.07 -6.42 -6.91
N ALA A 93 7.98 -6.00 -8.17
CA ALA A 93 8.29 -4.64 -8.62
C ALA A 93 7.15 -3.62 -8.39
N CYS A 94 5.89 -4.06 -8.25
CA CYS A 94 4.75 -3.17 -8.04
C CYS A 94 4.10 -3.40 -6.67
N ILE A 95 3.00 -4.15 -6.61
CA ILE A 95 2.21 -4.41 -5.40
C ILE A 95 2.66 -5.66 -4.62
N GLY A 96 3.70 -6.35 -5.09
CA GLY A 96 4.10 -7.67 -4.59
C GLY A 96 3.35 -8.82 -5.26
N PRO A 97 3.88 -10.05 -5.18
CA PRO A 97 3.19 -11.23 -5.70
C PRO A 97 1.88 -11.43 -4.94
N ASP A 98 0.90 -12.02 -5.62
CA ASP A 98 -0.23 -12.58 -4.90
C ASP A 98 0.25 -13.85 -4.21
N ALA A 99 0.33 -13.82 -2.88
CA ALA A 99 0.38 -15.05 -2.11
C ALA A 99 -1.02 -15.67 -2.19
N GLY A 100 -1.36 -16.18 -3.37
CA GLY A 100 -2.60 -16.94 -3.57
C GLY A 100 -2.62 -18.09 -2.59
N GLU A 101 -3.82 -18.42 -2.10
CA GLU A 101 -4.05 -19.68 -1.42
C GLU A 101 -3.69 -20.80 -2.41
N SER A 102 -2.55 -21.44 -2.18
CA SER A 102 -2.26 -22.73 -2.77
C SER A 102 -2.98 -23.77 -1.94
N ASP A 103 -3.76 -24.65 -2.57
CA ASP A 103 -4.15 -25.91 -1.93
C ASP A 103 -2.89 -26.62 -1.41
N GLU A 104 -3.06 -27.56 -0.47
CA GLU A 104 -1.98 -28.39 0.08
C GLU A 104 -1.09 -29.09 -0.97
N HIS A 105 -1.54 -29.13 -2.25
CA HIS A 105 -0.84 -29.67 -3.41
C HIS A 105 -0.27 -28.64 -4.41
N GLY A 106 -0.35 -27.32 -4.13
CA GLY A 106 0.32 -26.30 -4.95
C GLY A 106 -0.30 -26.04 -6.33
N ALA A 107 -1.50 -26.54 -6.62
CA ALA A 107 -2.21 -26.25 -7.85
C ALA A 107 -2.78 -24.81 -7.81
N PRO A 108 -2.64 -24.02 -8.88
CA PRO A 108 -3.24 -22.69 -8.94
C PRO A 108 -4.77 -22.82 -8.97
N ILE A 109 -5.44 -22.29 -7.94
CA ILE A 109 -6.89 -22.10 -7.92
C ILE A 109 -7.27 -21.16 -9.08
N GLU A 110 -8.35 -21.47 -9.80
CA GLU A 110 -8.83 -20.66 -10.93
C GLU A 110 -8.84 -19.17 -10.59
N VAL A 111 -8.20 -18.39 -11.47
CA VAL A 111 -7.96 -16.96 -11.29
C VAL A 111 -9.30 -16.24 -11.15
N ALA A 112 -9.53 -15.60 -10.00
CA ALA A 112 -10.71 -14.76 -9.78
C ALA A 112 -10.90 -13.75 -10.93
N LEU A 113 -12.16 -13.45 -11.26
CA LEU A 113 -12.55 -12.44 -12.27
C LEU A 113 -11.92 -11.05 -12.02
N VAL A 114 -11.49 -10.77 -10.79
CA VAL A 114 -10.85 -9.54 -10.36
C VAL A 114 -9.49 -9.88 -9.76
N THR A 115 -8.42 -9.26 -10.26
CA THR A 115 -7.08 -9.46 -9.72
C THR A 115 -6.80 -8.51 -8.56
N ARG A 116 -5.78 -8.83 -7.76
CA ARG A 116 -5.30 -7.93 -6.70
C ARG A 116 -4.87 -6.56 -7.24
N LYS A 117 -4.35 -6.52 -8.48
CA LYS A 117 -3.97 -5.29 -9.17
C LYS A 117 -5.20 -4.43 -9.48
N ASP A 118 -6.28 -5.03 -9.95
CA ASP A 118 -7.54 -4.33 -10.23
C ASP A 118 -8.12 -3.70 -8.96
N ILE A 119 -8.14 -4.46 -7.86
CA ILE A 119 -8.60 -3.95 -6.54
C ILE A 119 -7.77 -2.73 -6.10
N VAL A 120 -6.45 -2.75 -6.29
CA VAL A 120 -5.58 -1.61 -5.92
C VAL A 120 -5.91 -0.37 -6.76
N LEU A 121 -6.11 -0.54 -8.08
CA LEU A 121 -6.46 0.57 -8.97
C LEU A 121 -7.85 1.14 -8.65
N ASP A 122 -8.82 0.29 -8.31
CA ASP A 122 -10.15 0.74 -7.91
C ASP A 122 -10.14 1.49 -6.57
N VAL A 123 -9.32 1.05 -5.59
CA VAL A 123 -9.11 1.79 -4.33
C VAL A 123 -8.52 3.17 -4.62
N LEU A 124 -7.47 3.26 -5.44
CA LEU A 124 -6.86 4.54 -5.82
C LEU A 124 -7.87 5.46 -6.53
N ARG A 125 -8.70 4.91 -7.42
CA ARG A 125 -9.78 5.66 -8.07
C ARG A 125 -10.81 6.18 -7.06
N SER A 126 -11.18 5.36 -6.08
CA SER A 126 -12.15 5.72 -5.04
C SER A 126 -11.63 6.82 -4.10
N LEU A 127 -10.31 6.92 -3.95
CA LEU A 127 -9.63 8.01 -3.23
C LEU A 127 -9.49 9.29 -4.09
N GLY A 128 -10.05 9.34 -5.29
CA GLY A 128 -9.97 10.50 -6.18
C GLY A 128 -8.64 10.65 -6.92
N VAL A 129 -7.75 9.65 -6.87
CA VAL A 129 -6.47 9.67 -7.55
C VAL A 129 -6.70 9.30 -9.01
N SER A 130 -6.81 10.28 -9.91
CA SER A 130 -7.02 10.05 -11.35
C SER A 130 -5.75 9.57 -12.08
N ALA A 131 -5.94 8.92 -13.23
CA ALA A 131 -4.83 8.66 -14.14
C ALA A 131 -4.29 9.99 -14.68
N LEU A 132 -2.97 10.10 -14.87
CA LEU A 132 -2.38 11.18 -15.63
C LEU A 132 -2.74 10.95 -17.11
N HIS A 133 -3.34 11.95 -17.76
CA HIS A 133 -3.53 12.00 -19.20
C HIS A 133 -2.19 12.24 -19.92
#